data_AF-A0AAE4GB68-F1
#
_entry.id   AF-A0AAE4GB68-F1
#
_cell.length_a   1.000
_cell.length_b   1.000
_cell.length_c   1.000
_cell.angle_alpha   90.00
_cell.angle_beta   90.00
_cell.angle_gamma   90.00
#
_symmetry.space_group_name_H-M   'P 1'
#
loop_
_entity.id
_entity.type
_entity.pdbx_description
1 polymer ?
#
loop_
_entity_poly.entity_id
_entity_poly.type
_entity_poly.pdbx_seq_one_letter_code
_entity_poly.pdbx_strand_id
1 'polypeptide(L)'
;MTYSELIEKATKGRSSNSLAKLWGVPQKTLYNYLNGKSMPDYCTALRIAHEANVDDGEVLRIIAREELKLKGEKHNMDGLAHKLSPSFNALLRMASACWTKIQRVAQ
;
A
#
# COMPACT_ATOMS: atom_id res chain seq x y z
N MET A 1 1.18 20.43 5.10
CA MET A 1 1.81 19.64 4.03
C MET A 1 1.26 18.23 4.06
N THR A 2 0.79 17.74 2.92
CA THR A 2 0.35 16.34 2.73
C THR A 2 1.53 15.45 2.32
N TYR A 3 1.38 14.13 2.39
CA TYR A 3 2.45 13.21 1.96
C TYR A 3 2.74 13.32 0.46
N SER A 4 1.71 13.49 -0.37
CA SER A 4 1.89 13.71 -1.81
C SER A 4 2.68 15.00 -2.10
N GLU A 5 2.37 16.09 -1.41
CA GLU A 5 3.13 17.35 -1.53
C GLU A 5 4.59 17.21 -1.08
N LEU A 6 4.84 16.47 0.00
CA LEU A 6 6.20 16.16 0.47
C LEU A 6 6.98 15.38 -0.59
N ILE A 7 6.36 14.39 -1.19
CA ILE A 7 6.97 13.55 -2.22
C ILE A 7 7.23 14.33 -3.51
N GLU A 8 6.31 15.20 -3.93
CA GLU A 8 6.54 16.10 -5.07
C GLU A 8 7.74 17.02 -4.83
N LYS A 9 7.84 17.61 -3.62
CA LYS A 9 9.00 18.44 -3.24
C LYS A 9 10.31 17.65 -3.22
N ALA A 10 10.29 16.42 -2.72
CA ALA A 10 11.49 15.58 -2.65
C ALA A 10 11.91 15.06 -4.03
N THR A 11 10.96 14.75 -4.91
CA THR A 11 11.27 14.16 -6.22
C THR A 11 11.74 15.18 -7.24
N LYS A 12 11.29 16.45 -7.16
CA LYS A 12 11.70 17.54 -8.07
C LYS A 12 11.55 17.18 -9.57
N GLY A 13 10.57 16.34 -9.90
CA GLY A 13 10.36 15.83 -11.26
C GLY A 13 11.36 14.76 -11.74
N ARG A 14 12.26 14.26 -10.87
CA ARG A 14 13.17 13.16 -11.21
C ARG A 14 12.40 11.85 -11.32
N SER A 15 12.87 10.97 -12.22
CA SER A 15 12.27 9.64 -12.36
C SER A 15 12.55 8.77 -11.13
N SER A 16 11.61 7.87 -10.82
CA SER A 16 11.75 6.89 -9.74
C SER A 16 13.00 6.02 -9.91
N ASN A 17 13.41 5.72 -11.14
CA ASN A 17 14.64 4.97 -11.43
C ASN A 17 15.90 5.76 -11.06
N SER A 18 15.96 7.06 -11.38
CA SER A 18 17.08 7.93 -11.03
C SER A 18 17.23 8.06 -9.52
N LEU A 19 16.12 8.31 -8.81
CA LEU A 19 16.12 8.41 -7.36
C LEU A 19 16.43 7.07 -6.68
N ALA A 20 15.94 5.95 -7.21
CA ALA A 20 16.24 4.63 -6.68
C ALA A 20 17.74 4.34 -6.67
N LYS A 21 18.43 4.69 -7.77
CA LYS A 21 19.89 4.56 -7.88
C LYS A 21 20.62 5.52 -6.92
N LEU A 22 20.16 6.77 -6.84
CA LEU A 22 20.76 7.78 -5.96
C LEU A 22 20.62 7.41 -4.49
N TRP A 23 19.46 6.88 -4.10
CA TRP A 23 19.18 6.55 -2.71
C TRP A 23 19.54 5.09 -2.36
N GLY A 24 20.00 4.28 -3.30
CA GLY A 24 20.30 2.88 -3.05
C GLY A 24 19.09 2.07 -2.58
N VAL A 25 17.88 2.51 -2.95
CA VAL A 25 16.61 1.84 -2.60
C VAL A 25 16.15 1.04 -3.82
N PRO A 26 15.67 -0.21 -3.66
CA PRO A 26 15.11 -0.95 -4.77
C PRO A 26 14.01 -0.16 -5.48
N GLN A 27 14.05 -0.09 -6.81
CA GLN A 27 13.15 0.76 -7.59
C GLN A 27 11.66 0.49 -7.30
N LYS A 28 11.28 -0.78 -7.14
CA LYS A 28 9.90 -1.18 -6.79
C LYS A 28 9.49 -0.64 -5.42
N THR A 29 10.38 -0.71 -4.45
CA THR A 29 10.17 -0.21 -3.09
C THR A 29 10.01 1.30 -3.10
N LEU A 30 10.92 2.01 -3.77
CA LEU A 30 10.81 3.46 -3.90
C LEU A 30 9.52 3.86 -4.64
N TYR A 31 9.17 3.16 -5.72
CA TYR A 31 7.91 3.40 -6.42
C TYR A 31 6.69 3.26 -5.49
N ASN A 32 6.67 2.27 -4.61
CA ASN A 32 5.59 2.11 -3.66
C ASN A 32 5.54 3.25 -2.63
N TYR A 33 6.70 3.73 -2.17
CA TYR A 33 6.80 4.89 -1.29
C TYR A 33 6.24 6.14 -1.97
N LEU A 34 6.71 6.45 -3.19
CA LEU A 34 6.26 7.62 -3.92
C LEU A 34 4.75 7.63 -4.21
N ASN A 35 4.13 6.46 -4.37
CA ASN A 35 2.69 6.32 -4.60
C ASN A 35 1.87 6.12 -3.30
N GLY A 36 2.48 6.22 -2.12
CA GLY A 36 1.79 6.03 -0.84
C GLY A 36 1.26 4.61 -0.59
N LYS A 37 1.70 3.62 -1.36
CA LYS A 37 1.30 2.21 -1.18
C LYS A 37 1.97 1.57 0.04
N SER A 38 3.14 2.06 0.41
CA SER A 38 3.89 1.67 1.60
C SER A 38 4.63 2.87 2.14
N MET A 39 4.94 2.88 3.43
CA MET A 39 5.66 3.99 4.04
C MET A 39 7.17 3.78 4.00
N PRO A 40 7.97 4.83 3.77
CA PRO A 40 9.42 4.77 3.78
C PRO A 40 9.96 4.42 5.18
N ASP A 41 11.09 3.73 5.21
CA ASP A 41 11.84 3.50 6.45
C ASP A 41 12.47 4.81 6.96
N TYR A 42 12.96 4.80 8.20
CA TYR A 42 13.55 6.01 8.82
C TYR A 42 14.70 6.61 7.99
N CYS A 43 15.55 5.75 7.42
CA CYS A 43 16.66 6.18 6.58
C CYS A 43 16.18 6.89 5.30
N THR A 44 15.15 6.35 4.63
CA THR A 44 14.58 6.98 3.42
C THR A 44 13.77 8.21 3.77
N ALA A 45 13.08 8.23 4.91
CA ALA A 45 12.35 9.39 5.40
C ALA A 45 13.26 10.61 5.61
N LEU A 46 14.44 10.41 6.22
CA LEU A 46 15.44 11.46 6.37
C LEU A 46 15.95 11.96 5.02
N ARG A 47 16.19 11.06 4.06
CA ARG A 47 16.59 11.45 2.69
C ARG A 47 15.52 12.28 2.00
N ILE A 48 14.25 11.94 2.17
CA ILE A 48 13.11 12.71 1.68
C ILE A 48 13.08 14.10 2.34
N ALA A 49 13.32 14.18 3.65
CA ALA A 49 13.37 15.44 4.39
C ALA A 49 14.48 16.37 3.88
N HIS A 50 15.70 15.85 3.75
CA HIS A 50 16.84 16.58 3.21
C HIS A 50 16.60 17.04 1.76
N GLU A 51 16.05 16.17 0.91
CA GLU A 51 15.82 16.51 -0.49
C GLU A 51 14.70 17.55 -0.67
N ALA A 52 13.66 17.48 0.17
CA ALA A 52 12.55 18.44 0.21
C ALA A 52 12.88 19.73 0.98
N ASN A 53 14.01 19.78 1.68
CA ASN A 53 14.41 20.86 2.59
C ASN A 53 13.35 21.16 3.66
N VAL A 54 12.88 20.09 4.33
CA VAL A 54 11.87 20.12 5.39
C VAL A 54 12.50 19.57 6.67
N ASP A 55 12.08 20.08 7.82
CA ASP A 55 12.45 19.53 9.13
C ASP A 55 12.15 18.02 9.23
N ASP A 56 13.13 17.27 9.73
CA ASP A 56 13.05 15.82 9.89
C ASP A 56 11.86 15.42 10.77
N GLY A 57 11.62 16.16 11.85
CA GLY A 57 10.50 15.94 12.76
C GLY A 57 9.15 16.15 12.08
N GLU A 58 9.03 17.14 11.20
CA GLU A 58 7.83 17.34 10.40
C GLU A 58 7.57 16.19 9.43
N VAL A 59 8.60 15.73 8.73
CA VAL A 59 8.49 14.60 7.79
C VAL A 59 8.07 13.32 8.51
N LEU A 60 8.68 13.01 9.65
CA LEU A 60 8.29 11.86 10.46
C LEU A 60 6.84 11.94 10.93
N ARG A 61 6.36 13.12 11.34
CA ARG A 61 4.95 13.32 11.71
C ARG A 61 4.01 13.09 10.53
N ILE A 62 4.38 13.51 9.33
CA ILE A 62 3.58 13.31 8.11
C ILE A 62 3.50 11.82 7.78
N ILE A 63 4.64 11.12 7.76
CA ILE A 63 4.71 9.68 7.49
C ILE A 63 3.91 8.90 8.53
N ALA A 64 4.05 9.22 9.82
CA ALA A 64 3.31 8.54 10.89
C ALA A 64 1.79 8.69 10.75
N ARG A 65 1.31 9.88 10.34
CA ARG A 65 -0.13 10.10 10.09
C ARG A 65 -0.64 9.27 8.92
N GLU A 66 0.11 9.20 7.82
CA GLU A 66 -0.28 8.37 6.67
C GLU A 66 -0.21 6.88 7.00
N GLU A 67 0.78 6.44 7.77
CA GLU A 67 0.87 5.04 8.20
C GLU A 67 -0.36 4.64 9.03
N LEU A 68 -0.84 5.52 9.92
CA LEU A 68 -2.05 5.28 10.70
C LEU A 68 -3.29 5.18 9.81
N LYS A 69 -3.41 6.02 8.77
CA LYS A 69 -4.52 5.93 7.81
C LYS A 69 -4.51 4.61 7.06
N LEU A 70 -3.35 4.20 6.51
CA LEU A 70 -3.19 2.93 5.80
C LEU A 70 -3.51 1.73 6.69
N LYS A 71 -3.07 1.75 7.96
CA LYS A 71 -3.41 0.70 8.93
C LYS A 71 -4.90 0.68 9.22
N GLY A 72 -5.53 1.84 9.42
CA GLY A 72 -6.97 1.95 9.66
C GLY A 72 -7.81 1.40 8.49
N GLU A 73 -7.46 1.77 7.25
CA GLU A 73 -8.11 1.26 6.04
C GLU A 73 -7.96 -0.26 5.90
N LYS A 74 -6.75 -0.78 6.15
CA LYS A 74 -6.49 -2.22 6.12
C LYS A 74 -7.33 -2.96 7.16
N HIS A 75 -7.37 -2.48 8.40
CA HIS A 75 -8.19 -3.06 9.45
C HIS A 75 -9.69 -3.07 9.09
N ASN A 76 -10.18 -2.01 8.45
CA ASN A 76 -11.56 -1.95 7.98
C ASN A 76 -11.85 -2.97 6.87
N MET A 77 -10.94 -3.11 5.90
CA MET A 77 -11.05 -4.08 4.81
C MET A 77 -11.00 -5.52 5.31
N ASP A 78 -10.10 -5.83 6.25
CA ASP A 78 -10.01 -7.15 6.88
C ASP A 78 -11.32 -7.47 7.63
N GLY A 79 -11.88 -6.48 8.34
CA GLY A 79 -13.18 -6.61 9.00
C GLY A 79 -14.35 -6.87 8.03
N LEU A 80 -14.36 -6.20 6.87
CA LEU A 80 -15.36 -6.42 5.82
C LEU A 80 -15.21 -7.80 5.18
N ALA A 81 -13.99 -8.20 4.86
CA ALA A 81 -13.69 -9.51 4.30
C ALA A 81 -14.13 -10.63 5.26
N HIS A 82 -13.88 -10.48 6.56
CA HIS A 82 -14.32 -11.43 7.57
C HIS A 82 -15.85 -11.54 7.63
N LYS A 83 -16.59 -10.43 7.48
CA LYS A 83 -18.07 -10.44 7.45
C LYS A 83 -18.64 -11.08 6.19
N LEU A 84 -17.97 -10.93 5.05
CA LEU A 84 -18.42 -11.48 3.75
C LEU A 84 -18.01 -12.95 3.55
N SER A 85 -16.96 -13.41 4.23
CA SER A 85 -16.43 -14.78 4.05
C SER A 85 -17.48 -15.90 4.27
N PRO A 86 -18.33 -15.87 5.31
CA PRO A 86 -19.29 -16.95 5.56
C PRO A 86 -20.35 -17.10 4.46
N SER A 87 -20.92 -15.99 3.97
CA SER A 87 -21.93 -16.01 2.92
C SER A 87 -21.33 -16.40 1.57
N PHE A 88 -20.13 -15.92 1.26
CA PHE A 88 -19.41 -16.31 0.06
C PHE A 88 -19.04 -17.81 0.06
N ASN A 89 -18.55 -18.34 1.18
CA ASN A 89 -18.25 -19.76 1.32
C ASN A 89 -19.50 -20.64 1.21
N ALA A 90 -20.65 -20.17 1.70
CA ALA A 90 -21.92 -20.87 1.52
C ALA A 90 -22.33 -20.94 0.04
N LEU A 91 -22.20 -19.84 -0.70
CA LEU A 91 -22.45 -19.79 -2.14
C LEU A 91 -21.50 -20.72 -2.90
N LEU A 92 -20.20 -20.69 -2.59
CA LEU A 92 -19.22 -21.58 -3.21
C LEU A 92 -19.57 -23.06 -2.98
N ARG A 93 -19.95 -23.44 -1.75
CA ARG A 93 -20.38 -24.81 -1.44
C ARG A 93 -21.60 -25.23 -2.26
N MET A 94 -22.59 -24.35 -2.41
CA MET A 94 -23.77 -24.64 -3.22
C MET A 94 -23.43 -24.78 -4.70
N ALA A 95 -22.59 -23.89 -5.22
CA ALA A 95 -22.13 -23.94 -6.61
C ALA A 95 -21.35 -25.24 -6.90
N SER A 96 -20.41 -25.62 -6.01
CA SER A 96 -19.67 -26.87 -6.13
C SER A 96 -20.59 -28.09 -6.08
N ALA A 97 -21.56 -28.12 -5.15
CA ALA A 97 -22.52 -29.22 -5.05
C ALA A 97 -23.40 -29.36 -6.31
N CYS A 98 -23.83 -28.23 -6.87
CA CYS A 98 -24.58 -28.19 -8.13
C CYS A 98 -23.74 -28.74 -9.29
N TRP A 99 -22.48 -28.30 -9.41
CA TRP A 99 -21.55 -28.77 -10.43
C TRP A 99 -21.31 -30.28 -10.36
N THR A 100 -21.06 -30.82 -9.16
CA THR A 100 -20.89 -32.27 -8.97
C THR A 100 -22.13 -33.06 -9.38
N LYS A 101 -23.33 -32.52 -9.13
CA LYS A 101 -24.58 -33.16 -9.52
C LYS A 101 -24.75 -33.19 -11.05
N ILE A 102 -24.44 -32.10 -11.73
CA ILE A 102 -24.49 -32.00 -13.20
C ILE A 102 -23.53 -33.01 -13.84
N GLN A 103 -22.30 -33.10 -13.34
CA GLN A 103 -21.29 -34.03 -13.87
C GLN A 103 -21.70 -35.51 -13.72
N ARG A 104 -22.40 -35.88 -12.64
CA ARG A 104 -22.89 -37.26 -12.45
C ARG A 104 -24.07 -37.63 -13.35
N VAL A 105 -24.85 -36.67 -13.83
CA VAL A 105 -26.00 -36.92 -14.72
C VAL A 105 -25.56 -36.98 -16.20
N ALA A 106 -24.38 -36.44 -16.51
CA ALA A 106 -23.79 -36.45 -17.86
C ALA A 106 -22.94 -37.70 -18.17
N GLN A 107 -22.77 -38.62 -17.21
CA GLN A 107 -22.17 -39.95 -17.38
C GLN A 107 -23.26 -41.00 -17.51
#